data_AF-A0AAU5R4S2-F1
#
_entry.id   AF-A0AAU5R4S2-F1
#
_cell.length_a   1.000
_cell.length_b   1.000
_cell.length_c   1.000
_cell.angle_alpha   90.00
_cell.angle_beta   90.00
_cell.angle_gamma   90.00
#
_symmetry.space_group_name_H-M   'P 1'
#
loop_
_entity.id
_entity.type
_entity.pdbx_description
1 polymer ?
#
loop_
_entity_poly.entity_id
_entity_poly.type
_entity_poly.pdbx_seq_one_letter_code
_entity_poly.pdbx_strand_id
1 'polypeptide(L)'
;MRAEEISTWIVDHDASISTVELAAAFDAYLCTLPWAGQGIDWRGLPCRTLALDGISDDEVVRWAGATPTGTHDHVLVIDSATEPGVICAFDDAVRDFELLSNRPELYICGLDLLGPSPEPMFEHFIERRSFMTLNAKL
;
A
#
# COMPACT_ATOMS: atom_id res chain seq x y z
N MET A 1 -8.98 -1.63 16.00
CA MET A 1 -10.08 -1.88 15.05
C MET A 1 -10.24 -3.39 14.92
N ARG A 2 -11.47 -3.89 14.87
CA ARG A 2 -11.82 -5.25 15.29
C ARG A 2 -11.33 -6.26 14.25
N ALA A 3 -10.64 -7.33 14.67
CA ALA A 3 -10.25 -8.40 13.75
C ALA A 3 -11.44 -8.93 12.92
N GLU A 4 -12.66 -8.82 13.46
CA GLU A 4 -13.93 -9.12 12.78
C GLU A 4 -14.26 -8.16 11.62
N GLU A 5 -13.95 -6.86 11.74
CA GLU A 5 -14.19 -5.85 10.69
C GLU A 5 -13.27 -6.11 9.49
N ILE A 6 -11.97 -6.35 9.74
CA ILE A 6 -11.01 -6.70 8.68
C ILE A 6 -11.35 -8.06 8.06
N SER A 7 -11.73 -9.05 8.87
CA SER A 7 -12.11 -10.37 8.34
C SER A 7 -13.36 -10.29 7.45
N THR A 8 -14.35 -9.48 7.83
CA THR A 8 -15.56 -9.25 7.03
C THR A 8 -15.20 -8.52 5.74
N TRP A 9 -14.41 -7.46 5.85
CA TRP A 9 -13.94 -6.68 4.70
C TRP A 9 -13.19 -7.55 3.69
N ILE A 10 -12.32 -8.46 4.17
CA ILE A 10 -11.56 -9.37 3.31
C ILE A 10 -12.50 -10.25 2.47
N VAL A 11 -13.54 -10.79 3.09
CA VAL A 11 -14.54 -11.62 2.40
C VAL A 11 -15.36 -10.80 1.42
N ASP A 12 -15.78 -9.60 1.81
CA ASP A 12 -16.65 -8.74 1.00
C ASP A 12 -15.95 -8.21 -0.27
N HIS A 13 -14.63 -8.05 -0.23
CA HIS A 13 -13.82 -7.49 -1.34
C HIS A 13 -13.00 -8.55 -2.09
N ASP A 14 -13.26 -9.84 -1.88
CA ASP A 14 -12.47 -10.95 -2.46
C ASP A 14 -10.95 -10.78 -2.22
N ALA A 15 -10.60 -10.18 -1.09
CA ALA A 15 -9.22 -9.98 -0.71
C ALA A 15 -8.64 -11.27 -0.09
N SER A 16 -7.32 -11.31 0.07
CA SER A 16 -6.64 -12.43 0.70
C SER A 16 -5.53 -11.95 1.63
N ILE A 17 -5.21 -12.78 2.62
CA ILE A 17 -4.05 -12.56 3.49
C ILE A 17 -2.81 -13.04 2.75
N SER A 18 -1.79 -12.18 2.66
CA SER A 18 -0.50 -12.55 2.06
C SER A 18 0.30 -13.47 2.99
N THR A 19 1.46 -13.94 2.55
CA THR A 19 2.41 -14.57 3.47
C THR A 19 3.29 -13.53 4.16
N VAL A 20 3.88 -13.91 5.30
CA VAL A 20 4.87 -13.07 6.01
C VAL A 20 6.12 -12.89 5.15
N GLU A 21 6.53 -13.90 4.40
CA GLU A 21 7.70 -13.84 3.52
C GLU A 21 7.54 -12.78 2.42
N LEU A 22 6.33 -12.64 1.87
CA LEU A 22 6.05 -11.63 0.85
C LEU A 22 6.08 -10.22 1.46
N ALA A 23 5.50 -10.04 2.65
CA ALA A 23 5.56 -8.77 3.38
C ALA A 23 7.00 -8.38 3.75
N ALA A 24 7.78 -9.34 4.26
CA ALA A 24 9.18 -9.14 4.59
C ALA A 24 10.05 -8.84 3.36
N ALA A 25 9.75 -9.43 2.20
CA ALA A 25 10.46 -9.13 0.95
C ALA A 25 10.21 -7.69 0.48
N PHE A 26 8.97 -7.20 0.61
CA PHE A 26 8.66 -5.81 0.29
C PHE A 26 9.32 -4.84 1.30
N ASP A 27 9.27 -5.13 2.60
CA ASP A 27 9.98 -4.36 3.62
C ASP A 27 11.50 -4.31 3.38
N ALA A 28 12.11 -5.43 2.99
CA ALA A 28 13.51 -5.49 2.64
C ALA A 28 13.84 -4.58 1.45
N TYR A 29 12.94 -4.46 0.46
CA TYR A 29 13.07 -3.48 -0.61
C TYR A 29 12.97 -2.04 -0.09
N LEU A 30 11.99 -1.73 0.76
CA LEU A 30 11.84 -0.39 1.36
C LEU A 30 13.10 0.00 2.15
N CYS A 31 13.75 -0.94 2.83
CA CYS A 31 15.02 -0.73 3.53
C CYS A 31 16.20 -0.37 2.61
N THR A 32 16.10 -0.58 1.30
CA THR A 32 17.14 -0.14 0.33
C THR A 32 17.03 1.33 -0.05
N LEU A 33 15.89 1.97 0.25
CA LEU A 33 15.62 3.37 -0.06
C LEU A 33 16.27 4.30 0.98
N PRO A 34 16.48 5.59 0.68
CA PRO A 34 16.93 6.55 1.69
C PRO A 34 15.84 6.76 2.74
N TRP A 35 16.21 6.68 4.03
CA TRP A 35 15.33 6.94 5.17
C TRP A 35 15.70 8.24 5.89
N ALA A 36 14.69 9.01 6.31
CA ALA A 36 14.83 10.18 7.17
C ALA A 36 13.94 10.04 8.41
N GLY A 37 14.53 9.50 9.48
CA GLY A 37 13.80 9.19 10.71
C GLY A 37 12.91 7.96 10.53
N GLN A 38 11.60 8.13 10.71
CA GLN A 38 10.61 7.03 10.69
C GLN A 38 9.98 6.77 9.31
N GLY A 39 10.45 7.39 8.25
CA GLY A 39 9.91 7.17 6.91
C GLY A 39 10.92 7.44 5.81
N ILE A 40 10.51 7.16 4.58
CA ILE A 40 11.35 7.34 3.40
C ILE A 40 11.66 8.84 3.20
N ASP A 41 12.92 9.14 2.86
CA ASP A 41 13.34 10.47 2.44
C ASP A 41 13.07 10.67 0.95
N TRP A 42 11.87 11.17 0.66
CA TRP A 42 11.41 11.40 -0.70
C TRP A 42 12.11 12.56 -1.43
N ARG A 43 12.90 13.41 -0.73
CA ARG A 43 13.51 14.62 -1.33
C ARG A 43 14.45 14.32 -2.49
N GLY A 44 15.04 13.13 -2.53
CA GLY A 44 15.94 12.68 -3.58
C GLY A 44 15.35 11.65 -4.55
N LEU A 45 14.08 11.30 -4.39
CA LEU A 45 13.42 10.26 -5.20
C LEU A 45 12.39 10.89 -6.13
N PRO A 46 12.29 10.44 -7.40
CA PRO A 46 11.15 10.76 -8.24
C PRO A 46 9.86 10.30 -7.54
N CYS A 47 9.03 11.25 -7.16
CA CYS A 47 7.80 10.96 -6.45
C CYS A 47 6.71 11.97 -6.76
N ARG A 48 5.47 11.54 -6.50
CA ARG A 48 4.30 12.38 -6.46
C ARG A 48 3.74 12.36 -5.05
N THR A 49 3.34 13.52 -4.55
CA THR A 49 2.79 13.65 -3.20
C THR A 49 1.35 14.16 -3.25
N LEU A 50 0.51 13.67 -2.34
CA LEU A 50 -0.85 14.15 -2.08
C LEU A 50 -1.03 14.37 -0.58
N ALA A 51 -1.48 15.56 -0.19
CA ALA A 51 -2.01 15.78 1.15
C ALA A 51 -3.48 15.34 1.17
N LEU A 52 -3.88 14.58 2.20
CA LEU A 52 -5.23 14.01 2.30
C LEU A 52 -6.26 14.99 2.90
N ASP A 53 -5.81 16.13 3.44
CA ASP A 53 -6.70 17.11 4.07
C ASP A 53 -7.71 17.70 3.07
N GLY A 54 -9.00 17.46 3.34
CA GLY A 54 -10.11 17.94 2.50
C GLY A 54 -10.26 17.26 1.14
N ILE A 55 -9.56 16.14 0.91
CA ILE A 55 -9.65 15.37 -0.33
C ILE A 55 -10.64 14.22 -0.16
N SER A 56 -11.52 14.01 -1.14
CA SER A 56 -12.46 12.89 -1.14
C SER A 56 -11.80 11.57 -1.58
N ASP A 57 -12.33 10.42 -1.15
CA ASP A 57 -11.79 9.10 -1.52
C ASP A 57 -11.68 8.92 -3.04
N ASP A 58 -12.67 9.39 -3.81
CA ASP A 58 -12.65 9.33 -5.27
C ASP A 58 -11.52 10.17 -5.89
N GLU A 59 -11.14 11.28 -5.25
CA GLU A 59 -9.98 12.07 -5.66
C GLU A 59 -8.67 11.40 -5.29
N VAL A 60 -8.61 10.71 -4.14
CA VAL A 60 -7.46 9.91 -3.73
C VAL A 60 -7.23 8.76 -4.70
N VAL A 61 -8.28 7.99 -5.03
CA VAL A 61 -8.24 6.90 -6.02
C VAL A 61 -7.80 7.42 -7.38
N ARG A 62 -8.38 8.53 -7.86
CA ARG A 62 -7.99 9.14 -9.14
C ARG A 62 -6.53 9.60 -9.14
N TRP A 63 -6.06 10.15 -8.03
CA TRP A 63 -4.66 10.56 -7.89
C TRP A 63 -3.74 9.34 -7.96
N ALA A 64 -4.04 8.29 -7.18
CA ALA A 64 -3.25 7.07 -7.10
C ALA A 64 -3.26 6.30 -8.43
N GLY A 65 -4.39 6.26 -9.14
CA GLY A 65 -4.52 5.64 -10.46
C GLY A 65 -3.65 6.28 -11.55
N ALA A 66 -3.20 7.52 -11.33
CA ALA A 66 -2.25 8.22 -12.21
C ALA A 66 -0.78 8.06 -11.76
N THR A 67 -0.47 7.01 -10.99
CA THR A 67 0.89 6.62 -10.56
C THR A 67 1.24 5.25 -11.16
N PRO A 68 2.52 4.83 -11.17
CA PRO A 68 2.88 3.47 -11.58
C PRO A 68 2.14 2.37 -10.82
N THR A 69 1.84 2.56 -9.53
CA THR A 69 1.03 1.59 -8.76
C THR A 69 -0.36 1.39 -9.35
N GLY A 70 -0.95 2.45 -9.92
CA GLY A 70 -2.26 2.42 -10.55
C GLY A 70 -2.34 1.65 -11.88
N THR A 71 -1.21 1.10 -12.37
CA THR A 71 -1.23 0.20 -13.54
C THR A 71 -1.50 -1.26 -13.19
N HIS A 72 -1.66 -1.57 -11.89
CA HIS A 72 -1.92 -2.91 -11.39
C HIS A 72 -3.35 -3.02 -10.87
N ASP A 73 -4.03 -4.10 -11.24
CA ASP A 73 -5.39 -4.38 -10.76
C ASP A 73 -5.40 -4.75 -9.27
N HIS A 74 -4.31 -5.37 -8.78
CA HIS A 74 -4.15 -5.80 -7.40
C HIS A 74 -2.92 -5.16 -6.77
N VAL A 75 -2.93 -5.09 -5.45
CA VAL A 75 -1.82 -4.58 -4.65
C VAL A 75 -1.57 -5.46 -3.44
N LEU A 76 -0.35 -5.38 -2.93
CA LEU A 76 0.03 -5.84 -1.61
C LEU A 76 0.10 -4.64 -0.66
N VAL A 77 -0.63 -4.73 0.44
CA VAL A 77 -0.67 -3.73 1.52
C VAL A 77 0.04 -4.30 2.75
N ILE A 78 1.02 -3.57 3.28
CA ILE A 78 1.74 -3.93 4.51
C ILE A 78 1.87 -2.74 5.46
N ASP A 79 1.86 -3.02 6.76
CA ASP A 79 2.21 -2.09 7.83
C ASP A 79 3.27 -2.66 8.81
N SER A 80 3.77 -3.85 8.49
CA SER A 80 4.62 -4.66 9.35
C SER A 80 5.41 -5.68 8.52
N ALA A 81 6.71 -5.80 8.78
CA ALA A 81 7.57 -6.80 8.14
C ALA A 81 7.42 -8.21 8.75
N THR A 82 6.81 -8.31 9.94
CA THR A 82 6.73 -9.55 10.73
C THR A 82 5.32 -10.13 10.77
N GLU A 83 4.36 -9.46 10.15
CA GLU A 83 2.96 -9.88 10.08
C GLU A 83 2.56 -10.04 8.60
N PRO A 84 1.59 -10.91 8.31
CA PRO A 84 1.01 -11.00 6.98
C PRO A 84 0.44 -9.66 6.51
N GLY A 85 0.60 -9.35 5.22
CA GLY A 85 -0.08 -8.25 4.57
C GLY A 85 -1.45 -8.64 4.03
N VAL A 86 -2.07 -7.72 3.29
CA VAL A 86 -3.35 -7.92 2.59
C VAL A 86 -3.12 -7.76 1.10
N ILE A 87 -3.61 -8.72 0.31
CA ILE A 87 -3.71 -8.65 -1.14
C ILE A 87 -5.15 -8.35 -1.49
N CYS A 88 -5.39 -7.26 -2.21
CA CYS A 88 -6.73 -6.81 -2.59
C CYS A 88 -6.69 -6.02 -3.90
N ALA A 89 -7.86 -5.65 -4.43
CA ALA A 89 -7.94 -4.77 -5.58
C ALA A 89 -7.34 -3.40 -5.25
N PHE A 90 -6.73 -2.76 -6.25
CA PHE A 90 -6.08 -1.46 -6.11
C PHE A 90 -7.03 -0.39 -5.55
N ASP A 91 -8.23 -0.28 -6.10
CA ASP A 91 -9.21 0.73 -5.68
C ASP A 91 -9.64 0.53 -4.22
N ASP A 92 -9.84 -0.72 -3.79
CA ASP A 92 -10.23 -1.06 -2.42
C ASP A 92 -9.12 -0.69 -1.43
N ALA A 93 -7.87 -1.00 -1.76
CA ALA A 93 -6.72 -0.63 -0.93
C ALA A 93 -6.60 0.89 -0.74
N VAL A 94 -6.87 1.67 -1.79
CA VAL A 94 -6.75 3.13 -1.76
C VAL A 94 -7.95 3.79 -1.08
N ARG A 95 -9.15 3.21 -1.17
CA ARG A 95 -10.34 3.70 -0.46
C ARG A 95 -10.28 3.38 1.03
N ASP A 96 -9.83 2.18 1.37
CA ASP A 96 -9.98 1.63 2.72
C ASP A 96 -8.66 1.50 3.50
N PHE A 97 -7.60 2.21 3.11
CA PHE A 97 -6.30 2.14 3.79
C PHE A 97 -6.37 2.45 5.30
N GLU A 98 -7.35 3.24 5.75
CA GLU A 98 -7.54 3.54 7.18
C GLU A 98 -8.08 2.34 7.96
N LEU A 99 -8.94 1.55 7.32
CA LEU A 99 -9.47 0.31 7.85
C LEU A 99 -8.38 -0.78 7.89
N LEU A 100 -7.60 -0.86 6.81
CA LEU A 100 -6.55 -1.86 6.62
C LEU A 100 -5.39 -1.72 7.62
N SER A 101 -5.07 -0.50 8.06
CA SER A 101 -4.07 -0.30 9.10
C SER A 101 -4.32 0.90 10.00
N ASN A 102 -4.20 0.63 11.31
CA ASN A 102 -4.16 1.65 12.36
C ASN A 102 -2.77 2.25 12.57
N ARG A 103 -1.75 1.78 11.85
CA ARG A 103 -0.40 2.32 11.98
C ARG A 103 -0.28 3.61 11.17
N PRO A 104 0.51 4.58 11.64
CA PRO A 104 0.68 5.84 10.93
C PRO A 104 1.29 5.64 9.54
N GLU A 105 2.10 4.59 9.38
CA GLU A 105 2.74 4.18 8.14
C GLU A 105 2.03 2.95 7.55
N LEU A 106 1.75 3.02 6.24
CA LEU A 106 1.24 1.93 5.43
C LEU A 106 1.94 1.99 4.08
N TYR A 107 2.30 0.82 3.54
CA TYR A 107 2.93 0.71 2.23
C TYR A 107 2.08 -0.17 1.32
N ILE A 108 1.87 0.29 0.09
CA ILE A 108 1.08 -0.38 -0.94
C ILE A 108 1.98 -0.55 -2.16
N CYS A 109 2.22 -1.78 -2.64
CA CYS A 109 2.88 -1.99 -3.93
C CYS A 109 2.00 -2.74 -4.92
N GLY A 110 2.22 -2.47 -6.21
CA GLY A 110 1.57 -3.18 -7.31
C GLY A 110 1.83 -4.68 -7.25
N LEU A 111 0.83 -5.47 -7.64
CA LEU A 111 0.89 -6.93 -7.60
C LEU A 111 0.21 -7.52 -8.83
N ASP A 112 0.93 -8.36 -9.57
CA ASP A 112 0.39 -9.08 -10.71
C ASP A 112 0.06 -10.52 -10.32
N LEU A 113 -1.14 -10.97 -10.69
CA LEU A 113 -1.66 -12.33 -10.41
C LEU A 113 -1.58 -13.25 -11.65
N LEU A 114 -0.58 -13.06 -12.52
CA LEU A 114 -0.47 -13.72 -13.82
C LEU A 114 -0.07 -15.22 -13.76
N GLY A 115 0.15 -15.77 -12.57
CA GLY A 115 0.69 -17.11 -12.37
C GLY A 115 0.24 -17.77 -11.07
N PRO A 116 0.88 -18.90 -10.67
CA PRO A 116 0.52 -19.64 -9.47
C PRO A 116 0.91 -18.91 -8.17
N SER A 117 1.76 -17.89 -8.27
CA SER A 117 2.24 -17.09 -7.14
C SER A 117 2.05 -15.61 -7.46
N PRO A 118 1.72 -14.77 -6.46
CA PRO A 118 1.67 -13.33 -6.64
C PRO A 118 3.06 -12.76 -6.99
N GLU A 119 3.13 -11.89 -8.00
CA GLU A 119 4.35 -11.24 -8.45
C GLU A 119 4.32 -9.75 -8.06
N PRO A 120 5.04 -9.33 -7.00
CA PRO A 120 5.00 -7.95 -6.56
C PRO A 120 5.93 -7.06 -7.39
N MET A 121 5.46 -5.86 -7.71
CA MET A 121 6.23 -4.80 -8.36
C MET A 121 6.63 -3.76 -7.31
N PHE A 122 7.65 -4.09 -6.50
CA PHE A 122 8.05 -3.26 -5.36
C PHE A 122 8.41 -1.82 -5.71
N GLU A 123 8.86 -1.56 -6.95
CA GLU A 123 9.16 -0.20 -7.41
C GLU A 123 7.91 0.66 -7.61
N HIS A 124 6.76 0.04 -7.83
CA HIS A 124 5.47 0.69 -8.04
C HIS A 124 4.74 0.75 -6.72
N PHE A 125 5.16 1.65 -5.83
CA PHE A 125 4.58 1.72 -4.50
C PHE A 125 4.15 3.12 -4.04
N ILE A 126 3.23 3.10 -3.08
CA ILE A 126 2.70 4.26 -2.35
C ILE A 126 3.02 4.06 -0.87
N GLU A 127 3.56 5.10 -0.23
CA GLU A 127 3.62 5.24 1.22
C GLU A 127 2.48 6.16 1.67
N ARG A 128 1.65 5.70 2.61
CA ARG A 128 0.85 6.58 3.45
C ARG A 128 1.65 6.92 4.69
N ARG A 129 1.86 8.20 4.94
CA ARG A 129 2.66 8.72 6.05
C ARG A 129 1.82 9.55 7.00
N SER A 130 1.92 9.20 8.28
CA SER A 130 1.33 9.93 9.40
C SER A 130 -0.16 10.24 9.22
N PHE A 131 -0.91 9.34 8.57
CA PHE A 131 -2.34 9.50 8.21
C PHE A 131 -2.69 10.65 7.25
N MET A 132 -1.75 11.53 6.89
CA MET A 132 -2.08 12.81 6.25
C MET A 132 -1.51 12.96 4.84
N THR A 133 -0.60 12.09 4.42
CA THR A 133 0.12 12.26 3.16
C THR A 133 0.30 10.92 2.45
N LEU A 134 0.05 10.91 1.15
CA LEU A 134 0.49 9.83 0.25
C LEU A 134 1.71 10.28 -0.54
N ASN A 135 2.72 9.43 -0.62
CA ASN A 135 3.86 9.56 -1.52
C ASN A 135 3.90 8.35 -2.44
N ALA A 136 3.81 8.56 -3.75
CA ALA A 136 3.93 7.52 -4.75
C ALA A 136 5.30 7.64 -5.44
N LYS A 137 5.99 6.51 -5.61
CA LYS A 137 7.20 6.46 -6.44
C LYS A 137 6.81 6.55 -7.92
N LEU A 138 7.59 7.31 -8.70
CA LEU A 138 7.41 7.52 -10.14
C LEU A 138 8.41 6.70 -10.98
#